data_AF-A0A4Y9XLN5-F1
#
_entry.id   AF-A0A4Y9XLN5-F1
#
_cell.length_a   1.000
_cell.length_b   1.000
_cell.length_c   1.000
_cell.angle_alpha   90.00
_cell.angle_beta   90.00
_cell.angle_gamma   90.00
#
_symmetry.space_group_name_H-M   'P 1'
#
loop_
_entity.id
_entity.type
_entity.pdbx_description
1 polymer ?
#
loop_
_entity_poly.entity_id
_entity_poly.type
_entity_poly.pdbx_seq_one_letter_code
_entity_poly.pdbx_strand_id
1 'polypeptide(L)'
;MDKANERRHNNSKKRQQPQNEDEEAEDLLGNVHTLSDFLEAAVEGMEQPDFEMKARVDVGNHAPVHLDTRKRADLVAEIAGERMMLHWTYEVKRERVRTADTVYRFSCAQSSEREQKKKTPKTSKPRAARRMERFPCDGWLHVTVASGSTEMILSVKHAVQHLAYVGIDLPDHWKQYIEKHARNQTPGE
;
A
#
# COMPACT_ATOMS: atom_id res chain seq x y z
N MET A 1 29.66 24.72 6.21
CA MET A 1 28.29 24.88 5.68
C MET A 1 27.42 23.83 6.33
N ASP A 2 26.41 24.27 7.09
CA ASP A 2 25.66 23.42 8.03
C ASP A 2 24.72 22.43 7.34
N LYS A 3 24.91 21.13 7.63
CA LYS A 3 24.02 20.03 7.23
C LYS A 3 22.55 20.25 7.62
N ALA A 4 22.29 21.15 8.58
CA ALA A 4 20.94 21.56 8.99
C ALA A 4 20.24 22.45 7.95
N ASN A 5 20.97 23.32 7.25
CA ASN A 5 20.42 24.18 6.20
C ASN A 5 20.12 23.38 4.92
N GLU A 6 20.96 22.39 4.61
CA GLU A 6 20.77 21.50 3.46
C GLU A 6 19.49 20.64 3.62
N ARG A 7 19.20 20.17 4.84
CA ARG A 7 17.95 19.45 5.16
C ARG A 7 16.71 20.35 5.07
N ARG A 8 16.80 21.61 5.47
CA ARG A 8 15.69 22.56 5.35
C ARG A 8 15.39 22.90 3.89
N HIS A 9 16.43 23.04 3.06
CA HIS A 9 16.26 23.33 1.65
C HIS A 9 15.74 22.13 0.86
N ASN A 10 16.16 20.91 1.21
CA ASN A 10 15.59 19.69 0.64
C ASN A 10 14.13 19.48 1.05
N ASN A 11 13.74 19.82 2.29
CA ASN A 11 12.33 19.78 2.70
C ASN A 11 11.47 20.88 2.05
N SER A 12 12.04 22.06 1.75
CA SER A 12 11.31 23.11 1.04
C SER A 12 11.14 22.77 -0.45
N LYS A 13 12.16 22.20 -1.10
CA LYS A 13 12.06 21.69 -2.48
C LYS A 13 11.11 20.50 -2.59
N LYS A 14 11.08 19.59 -1.60
CA LYS A 14 10.14 18.45 -1.57
C LYS A 14 8.68 18.89 -1.29
N ARG A 15 8.48 20.08 -0.73
CA ARG A 15 7.17 20.73 -0.56
C ARG A 15 6.68 21.50 -1.80
N GLN A 16 7.55 21.72 -2.79
CA GLN A 16 7.28 22.51 -4.00
C GLN A 16 7.22 21.66 -5.27
N GLN A 17 6.96 20.35 -5.18
CA GLN A 17 6.56 19.57 -6.36
C GLN A 17 5.09 19.87 -6.74
N PRO A 18 4.77 19.84 -8.04
CA PRO A 18 3.76 20.67 -8.67
C PRO A 18 2.36 20.16 -8.33
N GLN A 19 1.64 20.86 -7.46
CA GLN A 19 0.27 20.50 -7.07
C GLN A 19 -0.74 20.62 -8.23
N ASN A 20 -0.36 21.23 -9.36
CA ASN A 20 -1.26 21.47 -10.49
C ASN A 20 -1.17 20.43 -11.62
N GLU A 21 -0.03 19.74 -11.79
CA GLU A 21 0.16 18.85 -12.96
C GLU A 21 -0.60 17.53 -12.80
N ASP A 22 -0.74 17.02 -11.58
CA ASP A 22 -1.40 15.73 -11.31
C ASP A 22 -2.92 15.76 -11.53
N GLU A 23 -3.57 16.92 -11.38
CA GLU A 23 -5.04 17.07 -11.51
C GLU A 23 -5.47 17.25 -12.98
N GLU A 24 -4.73 18.01 -13.79
CA GLU A 24 -5.06 18.25 -15.21
C GLU A 24 -4.93 16.96 -16.05
N ALA A 25 -4.03 16.06 -15.64
CA ALA A 25 -3.88 14.73 -16.24
C ALA A 25 -5.04 13.76 -15.91
N GLU A 26 -5.89 14.05 -14.92
CA GLU A 26 -6.96 13.13 -14.48
C GLU A 26 -8.26 13.27 -15.26
N ASP A 27 -8.54 14.46 -15.77
CA ASP A 27 -9.65 14.68 -16.72
C ASP A 27 -9.40 14.01 -18.07
N LEU A 28 -8.15 13.62 -18.33
CA LEU A 28 -7.72 12.84 -19.50
C LEU A 28 -7.74 11.32 -19.27
N LEU A 29 -7.99 10.86 -18.05
CA LEU A 29 -8.22 9.44 -17.80
C LEU A 29 -9.52 9.06 -18.53
N GLY A 30 -9.41 8.18 -19.51
CA GLY A 30 -10.47 7.82 -20.44
C GLY A 30 -11.66 7.10 -19.78
N ASN A 31 -12.15 6.03 -20.42
CA ASN A 31 -13.32 5.32 -19.93
C ASN A 31 -13.10 4.74 -18.52
N VAL A 32 -14.19 4.63 -17.75
CA VAL A 32 -14.19 3.93 -16.46
C VAL A 32 -13.98 2.44 -16.71
N HIS A 33 -12.96 1.86 -16.09
CA HIS A 33 -12.67 0.43 -16.16
C HIS A 33 -13.25 -0.30 -14.95
N THR A 34 -13.50 -1.60 -15.05
CA THR A 34 -13.79 -2.40 -13.86
C THR A 34 -12.51 -2.60 -13.04
N LEU A 35 -12.64 -2.85 -11.74
CA LEU A 35 -11.48 -3.20 -10.90
C LEU A 35 -10.74 -4.43 -11.41
N SER A 36 -11.47 -5.42 -11.94
CA SER A 36 -10.85 -6.63 -12.50
C SER A 36 -9.96 -6.32 -13.71
N ASP A 37 -10.47 -5.54 -14.66
CA ASP A 37 -9.73 -5.19 -15.89
C ASP A 37 -8.45 -4.40 -15.54
N PHE A 38 -8.56 -3.46 -14.60
CA PHE A 38 -7.41 -2.70 -14.11
C PHE A 38 -6.36 -3.64 -13.50
N LEU A 39 -6.75 -4.56 -12.62
CA LEU A 39 -5.81 -5.45 -11.95
C LEU A 39 -5.18 -6.47 -12.91
N GLU A 40 -5.90 -6.93 -13.93
CA GLU A 40 -5.33 -7.80 -14.96
C GLU A 40 -4.27 -7.07 -15.78
N ALA A 41 -4.56 -5.86 -16.24
CA ALA A 41 -3.57 -5.02 -16.90
C ALA A 41 -2.38 -4.69 -16.00
N ALA A 42 -2.61 -4.50 -14.69
CA ALA A 42 -1.55 -4.28 -13.71
C ALA A 42 -0.61 -5.48 -13.58
N VAL A 43 -1.16 -6.69 -13.50
CA VAL A 43 -0.39 -7.93 -13.38
C VAL A 43 0.45 -8.17 -14.63
N GLU A 44 -0.11 -7.97 -15.82
CA GLU A 44 0.64 -8.07 -17.08
C GLU A 44 1.74 -7.02 -17.16
N GLY A 45 1.44 -5.78 -16.77
CA GLY A 45 2.39 -4.68 -16.80
C GLY A 45 3.58 -4.85 -15.83
N MET A 46 3.37 -5.51 -14.69
CA MET A 46 4.41 -5.78 -13.69
C MET A 46 5.55 -6.68 -14.18
N GLU A 47 5.40 -7.35 -15.33
CA GLU A 47 6.52 -8.06 -15.97
C GLU A 47 7.59 -7.10 -16.50
N GLN A 48 7.24 -5.83 -16.68
CA GLN A 48 8.14 -4.77 -17.12
C GLN A 48 8.78 -4.05 -15.92
N PRO A 49 10.08 -3.71 -16.00
CA PRO A 49 10.71 -2.88 -14.98
C PRO A 49 10.10 -1.47 -14.98
N ASP A 50 10.07 -0.83 -13.82
CA ASP A 50 9.54 0.54 -13.66
C ASP A 50 8.09 0.72 -14.15
N PHE A 51 7.27 -0.32 -14.00
CA PHE A 51 5.86 -0.29 -14.33
C PHE A 51 5.12 0.78 -13.52
N GLU A 52 4.36 1.63 -14.22
CA GLU A 52 3.42 2.59 -13.64
C GLU A 52 2.13 2.62 -14.46
N MET A 53 0.99 2.60 -13.78
CA MET A 53 -0.31 2.66 -14.42
C MET A 53 -1.29 3.47 -13.56
N LYS A 54 -2.09 4.30 -14.23
CA LYS A 54 -3.13 5.12 -13.62
C LYS A 54 -4.43 4.99 -14.40
N ALA A 55 -5.55 4.76 -13.71
CA ALA A 55 -6.86 4.64 -14.33
C ALA A 55 -7.99 5.09 -13.41
N ARG A 56 -9.13 5.45 -14.01
CA ARG A 56 -10.41 5.61 -13.31
C ARG A 56 -11.13 4.25 -13.30
N VAL A 57 -11.54 3.81 -12.13
CA VAL A 57 -11.98 2.44 -11.88
C VAL A 57 -13.27 2.43 -11.07
N ASP A 58 -14.27 1.69 -11.54
CA ASP A 58 -15.46 1.38 -10.74
C ASP A 58 -15.15 0.26 -9.74
N VAL A 59 -15.31 0.57 -8.46
CA VAL A 59 -15.08 -0.35 -7.34
C VAL A 59 -16.37 -0.63 -6.57
N GLY A 60 -17.55 -0.24 -7.06
CA GLY A 60 -18.80 -0.30 -6.31
C GLY A 60 -19.14 -1.69 -5.72
N ASN A 61 -18.81 -2.76 -6.46
CA ASN A 61 -19.03 -4.14 -6.03
C ASN A 61 -18.05 -4.63 -4.96
N HIS A 62 -16.89 -3.97 -4.81
CA HIS A 62 -15.80 -4.40 -3.93
C HIS A 62 -15.61 -3.48 -2.72
N ALA A 63 -15.85 -2.18 -2.91
CA ALA A 63 -15.72 -1.14 -1.90
C ALA A 63 -16.95 -0.22 -1.90
N PRO A 64 -18.08 -0.69 -1.33
CA PRO A 64 -19.35 0.04 -1.34
C PRO A 64 -19.27 1.44 -0.72
N VAL A 65 -20.08 2.37 -1.23
CA VAL A 65 -20.07 3.79 -0.85
C VAL A 65 -20.49 4.03 0.61
N HIS A 66 -21.25 3.12 1.23
CA HIS A 66 -21.65 3.24 2.63
C HIS A 66 -20.51 2.98 3.63
N LEU A 67 -19.39 2.45 3.16
CA LEU A 67 -18.18 2.29 3.98
C LEU A 67 -17.42 3.61 4.05
N ASP A 68 -16.75 3.83 5.18
CA ASP A 68 -15.82 4.94 5.33
C ASP A 68 -14.73 4.90 4.24
N THR A 69 -14.31 6.07 3.76
CA THR A 69 -13.37 6.23 2.65
C THR A 69 -12.05 5.50 2.90
N ARG A 70 -11.60 5.42 4.17
CA ARG A 70 -10.40 4.67 4.52
C ARG A 70 -10.60 3.18 4.34
N LYS A 71 -11.69 2.63 4.86
CA LYS A 71 -12.01 1.19 4.70
C LYS A 71 -12.14 0.80 3.24
N ARG A 72 -12.73 1.68 2.42
CA ARG A 72 -12.83 1.47 0.97
C ARG A 72 -11.44 1.39 0.33
N ALA A 73 -10.53 2.28 0.68
CA ALA A 73 -9.16 2.25 0.17
C ALA A 73 -8.39 1.02 0.65
N ASP A 74 -8.58 0.59 1.90
CA ASP A 74 -7.95 -0.63 2.43
C ASP A 74 -8.43 -1.88 1.68
N LEU A 75 -9.74 -2.02 1.39
CA LEU A 75 -10.28 -3.14 0.62
C LEU A 75 -9.68 -3.19 -0.80
N VAL A 76 -9.58 -2.05 -1.47
CA VAL A 76 -8.95 -1.99 -2.80
C VAL A 76 -7.47 -2.36 -2.72
N ALA A 77 -6.75 -1.89 -1.70
CA ALA A 77 -5.35 -2.25 -1.51
C ALA A 77 -5.17 -3.74 -1.19
N GLU A 78 -6.06 -4.35 -0.43
CA GLU A 78 -6.07 -5.79 -0.13
C GLU A 78 -6.26 -6.61 -1.42
N ILE A 79 -7.31 -6.31 -2.19
CA ILE A 79 -7.62 -6.99 -3.46
C ILE A 79 -6.47 -6.82 -4.46
N ALA A 80 -5.93 -5.60 -4.58
CA ALA A 80 -4.77 -5.34 -5.44
C ALA A 80 -3.54 -6.14 -4.99
N GLY A 81 -3.30 -6.21 -3.67
CA GLY A 81 -2.21 -6.99 -3.10
C GLY A 81 -2.34 -8.48 -3.42
N GLU A 82 -3.52 -9.06 -3.21
CA GLU A 82 -3.79 -10.47 -3.52
C GLU A 82 -3.58 -10.77 -5.01
N ARG A 83 -4.14 -9.95 -5.90
CA ARG A 83 -4.06 -10.19 -7.35
C ARG A 83 -2.65 -10.00 -7.90
N MET A 84 -1.90 -9.04 -7.37
CA MET A 84 -0.53 -8.71 -7.79
C MET A 84 0.54 -9.49 -7.02
N MET A 85 0.16 -10.33 -6.05
CA MET A 85 1.07 -11.04 -5.14
C MET A 85 2.01 -10.10 -4.35
N LEU A 86 1.49 -8.92 -3.99
CA LEU A 86 2.16 -7.86 -3.25
C LEU A 86 1.47 -7.63 -1.90
N HIS A 87 2.19 -7.02 -0.97
CA HIS A 87 1.56 -6.51 0.27
C HIS A 87 1.73 -5.01 0.36
N TRP A 88 0.61 -4.29 0.47
CA TRP A 88 0.56 -2.84 0.51
C TRP A 88 0.41 -2.36 1.95
N THR A 89 1.40 -1.62 2.44
CA THR A 89 1.38 -1.00 3.77
C THR A 89 0.97 0.46 3.64
N TYR A 90 -0.06 0.85 4.39
CA TYR A 90 -0.50 2.23 4.44
C TYR A 90 0.57 3.17 4.98
N GLU A 91 0.66 4.36 4.38
CA GLU A 91 1.56 5.42 4.81
C GLU A 91 0.84 6.67 5.28
N VAL A 92 0.03 7.25 4.39
CA VAL A 92 -0.48 8.61 4.59
C VAL A 92 -1.80 8.83 3.88
N LYS A 93 -2.62 9.68 4.50
CA LYS A 93 -3.85 10.24 3.96
C LYS A 93 -3.57 11.69 3.59
N ARG A 94 -4.00 12.10 2.40
CA ARG A 94 -3.97 13.50 1.95
C ARG A 94 -5.34 13.87 1.41
N GLU A 95 -5.83 15.05 1.78
CA GLU A 95 -7.05 15.61 1.20
C GLU A 95 -6.68 16.59 0.09
N ARG A 96 -7.42 16.54 -1.02
CA ARG A 96 -7.28 17.48 -2.14
C ARG A 96 -8.15 18.70 -1.86
N VAL A 97 -7.54 19.87 -1.90
CA VAL A 97 -8.22 21.13 -1.53
C VAL A 97 -9.32 21.50 -2.55
N ARG A 98 -9.11 21.21 -3.84
CA ARG A 98 -10.01 21.62 -4.92
C ARG A 98 -11.22 20.70 -5.08
N THR A 99 -11.00 19.40 -5.13
CA THR A 99 -12.05 18.39 -5.37
C THR A 99 -12.65 17.81 -4.10
N ALA A 100 -12.05 18.10 -2.93
CA ALA A 100 -12.37 17.45 -1.65
C ALA A 100 -12.18 15.92 -1.64
N ASP A 101 -11.46 15.36 -2.62
CA ASP A 101 -11.14 13.94 -2.65
C ASP A 101 -10.08 13.58 -1.61
N THR A 102 -10.13 12.35 -1.14
CA THR A 102 -9.10 11.81 -0.25
C THR A 102 -8.19 10.85 -0.99
N VAL A 103 -6.89 11.12 -0.97
CA VAL A 103 -5.85 10.22 -1.49
C VAL A 103 -5.25 9.43 -0.33
N TYR A 104 -5.32 8.11 -0.44
CA TYR A 104 -4.63 7.18 0.44
C TYR A 104 -3.41 6.62 -0.28
N ARG A 105 -2.25 6.73 0.36
CA ARG A 105 -0.99 6.20 -0.16
C ARG A 105 -0.58 4.96 0.61
N PHE A 106 -0.24 3.93 -0.15
CA PHE A 106 0.33 2.69 0.31
C PHE A 106 1.69 2.47 -0.37
N SER A 107 2.55 1.67 0.25
CA SER A 107 3.83 1.23 -0.31
C SER A 107 3.99 -0.26 -0.24
N CYS A 108 4.87 -0.78 -1.10
CA CYS A 108 5.28 -2.16 -1.03
C CYS A 108 5.92 -2.46 0.33
N ALA A 109 5.38 -3.45 1.04
CA ALA A 109 5.89 -3.89 2.34
C ALA A 109 7.30 -4.46 2.23
N GLN A 110 7.68 -5.03 1.09
CA GLN A 110 8.99 -5.63 0.86
C GLN A 110 10.08 -4.60 0.54
N SER A 111 9.78 -3.29 0.55
CA SER A 111 10.78 -2.24 0.39
C SER A 111 11.88 -2.29 1.46
N SER A 112 13.15 -2.21 1.05
CA SER A 112 14.32 -2.18 1.92
C SER A 112 14.44 -0.90 2.74
N GLU A 113 13.87 0.22 2.26
CA GLU A 113 13.80 1.47 3.01
C GLU A 113 13.01 1.34 4.32
N ARG A 114 12.18 0.29 4.43
CA ARG A 114 11.38 -0.02 5.61
C ARG A 114 12.04 -1.02 6.55
N GLU A 115 13.28 -1.43 6.31
CA GLU A 115 13.97 -2.32 7.25
C GLU A 115 14.18 -1.62 8.60
N GLN A 116 13.47 -2.10 9.63
CA GLN A 116 13.71 -1.64 10.99
C GLN A 116 15.08 -2.10 11.47
N LYS A 117 15.76 -1.21 12.21
CA LYS A 117 17.05 -1.48 12.84
C LYS A 117 17.01 -2.82 13.58
N LYS A 118 18.09 -3.60 13.45
CA LYS A 118 18.24 -4.87 14.18
C LYS A 118 18.07 -4.62 15.67
N LYS A 119 17.10 -5.31 16.30
CA LYS A 119 16.95 -5.29 17.75
C LYS A 119 18.16 -5.98 18.35
N THR A 120 18.86 -5.30 19.25
CA THR A 120 19.97 -5.89 20.00
C THR A 120 19.40 -6.99 20.92
N PRO A 121 19.90 -8.24 20.83
CA PRO A 121 19.40 -9.31 21.69
C PRO A 121 19.73 -9.00 23.15
N LYS A 122 18.71 -9.07 24.02
CA LYS A 122 18.85 -8.85 25.48
C LYS A 122 19.36 -10.08 26.23
N THR A 123 19.41 -11.24 25.57
CA THR A 123 19.75 -12.53 26.17
C THR A 123 20.85 -13.23 25.36
N SER A 124 21.67 -14.03 26.04
CA SER A 124 22.80 -14.77 25.45
C SER A 124 22.39 -15.85 24.45
N LYS A 125 21.11 -16.23 24.41
CA LYS A 125 20.53 -17.12 23.40
C LYS A 125 19.76 -16.29 22.36
N PRO A 126 20.35 -15.99 21.19
CA PRO A 126 19.60 -15.33 20.13
C PRO A 126 18.51 -16.27 19.62
N ARG A 127 17.25 -15.86 19.72
CA ARG A 127 16.16 -16.49 18.95
C ARG A 127 16.48 -16.27 17.47
N ALA A 128 16.52 -17.34 16.68
CA ALA A 128 16.61 -17.24 15.23
C ALA A 128 15.35 -16.53 14.70
N ALA A 129 15.43 -15.22 14.49
CA ALA A 129 14.38 -14.45 13.86
C ALA A 129 14.56 -14.55 12.35
N ARG A 130 13.78 -15.41 11.69
CA ARG A 130 13.64 -15.36 10.23
C ARG A 130 13.04 -13.99 9.88
N ARG A 131 13.76 -13.23 9.05
CA ARG A 131 13.27 -11.95 8.52
C ARG A 131 12.75 -12.19 7.11
N MET A 132 11.70 -11.46 6.74
CA MET A 132 11.27 -11.37 5.35
C MET A 132 12.38 -10.75 4.51
N GLU A 133 12.61 -11.30 3.33
CA GLU A 133 13.51 -10.70 2.35
C GLU A 133 12.98 -9.33 1.93
N ARG A 134 13.90 -8.37 1.82
CA ARG A 134 13.60 -7.00 1.41
C ARG A 134 14.32 -6.69 0.11
N PHE A 135 13.68 -5.88 -0.71
CA PHE A 135 14.12 -5.56 -2.06
C PHE A 135 14.18 -4.04 -2.22
N PRO A 136 14.99 -3.50 -3.15
CA PRO A 136 15.01 -2.07 -3.47
C PRO A 136 13.77 -1.66 -4.27
N CYS A 137 12.57 -2.06 -3.81
CA CYS A 137 11.30 -1.70 -4.40
C CYS A 137 10.85 -0.35 -3.82
N ASP A 138 10.63 0.63 -4.69
CA ASP A 138 10.00 1.92 -4.37
C ASP A 138 8.51 1.93 -4.74
N GLY A 139 7.92 0.74 -4.95
CA GLY A 139 6.55 0.59 -5.42
C GLY A 139 5.52 1.17 -4.45
N TRP A 140 4.48 1.77 -5.02
CA TRP A 140 3.41 2.42 -4.29
C TRP A 140 2.06 2.20 -4.97
N LEU A 141 1.00 2.34 -4.16
CA LEU A 141 -0.38 2.34 -4.61
C LEU A 141 -1.04 3.60 -4.05
N HIS A 142 -1.59 4.41 -4.94
CA HIS A 142 -2.41 5.57 -4.60
C HIS A 142 -3.86 5.25 -4.93
N VAL A 143 -4.73 5.45 -3.93
CA VAL A 143 -6.17 5.29 -4.06
C VAL A 143 -6.82 6.64 -3.78
N THR A 144 -7.34 7.29 -4.82
CA THR A 144 -8.12 8.52 -4.69
C THR A 144 -9.59 8.18 -4.59
N VAL A 145 -10.19 8.52 -3.44
CA VAL A 145 -11.58 8.25 -3.11
C VAL A 145 -12.36 9.56 -3.10
N ALA A 146 -13.30 9.69 -4.04
CA ALA A 146 -14.29 10.75 -4.03
C ALA A 146 -15.44 10.40 -3.07
N SER A 147 -15.94 11.40 -2.34
CA SER A 147 -17.07 11.21 -1.43
C SER A 147 -18.33 10.87 -2.23
N GLY A 148 -19.03 9.80 -1.86
CA GLY A 148 -20.29 9.42 -2.50
C GLY A 148 -20.17 8.72 -3.85
N SER A 149 -18.98 8.58 -4.44
CA SER A 149 -18.79 7.93 -5.75
C SER A 149 -18.43 6.44 -5.62
N THR A 150 -18.94 5.59 -6.51
CA THR A 150 -18.47 4.20 -6.70
C THR A 150 -17.16 4.14 -7.46
N GLU A 151 -16.78 5.22 -8.14
CA GLU A 151 -15.54 5.32 -8.91
C GLU A 151 -14.38 5.81 -8.03
N MET A 152 -13.19 5.33 -8.32
CA MET A 152 -11.92 5.74 -7.71
C MET A 152 -10.86 5.95 -8.79
N ILE A 153 -9.86 6.76 -8.49
CA ILE A 153 -8.64 6.83 -9.32
C ILE A 153 -7.59 5.98 -8.64
N LEU A 154 -7.14 4.94 -9.34
CA LEU A 154 -6.06 4.07 -8.89
C LEU A 154 -4.81 4.43 -9.67
N SER A 155 -3.71 4.58 -8.95
CA SER A 155 -2.39 4.69 -9.55
C SER A 155 -1.44 3.74 -8.84
N VAL A 156 -0.76 2.90 -9.59
CA VAL A 156 0.14 1.87 -9.05
C VAL A 156 1.48 1.95 -9.75
N LYS A 157 2.55 1.85 -8.97
CA LYS A 157 3.91 1.75 -9.46
C LYS A 157 4.60 0.55 -8.83
N HIS A 158 5.38 -0.18 -9.62
CA HIS A 158 6.27 -1.22 -9.15
C HIS A 158 7.60 -1.20 -9.93
N ALA A 159 8.70 -0.87 -9.26
CA ALA A 159 10.00 -0.71 -9.95
C ALA A 159 10.80 -2.00 -10.13
N VAL A 160 10.73 -2.93 -9.17
CA VAL A 160 11.62 -4.08 -9.14
C VAL A 160 10.84 -5.34 -8.85
N GLN A 161 10.89 -6.29 -9.79
CA GLN A 161 10.37 -7.62 -9.59
C GLN A 161 11.04 -8.27 -8.38
N HIS A 162 10.22 -8.74 -7.44
CA HIS A 162 10.69 -9.42 -6.25
C HIS A 162 9.81 -10.62 -5.93
N LEU A 163 10.30 -11.50 -5.06
CA LEU A 163 9.55 -12.69 -4.66
C LEU A 163 8.16 -12.31 -4.17
N ALA A 164 7.17 -13.09 -4.60
CA ALA A 164 5.78 -12.96 -4.18
C ALA A 164 5.68 -12.92 -2.65
N TYR A 165 4.82 -12.05 -2.16
CA TYR A 165 4.53 -12.02 -0.74
C TYR A 165 3.76 -13.29 -0.35
N VAL A 166 4.41 -14.19 0.37
CA VAL A 166 3.73 -15.36 0.93
C VAL A 166 3.08 -14.92 2.23
N GLY A 167 1.74 -14.90 2.25
CA GLY A 167 0.96 -14.69 3.46
C GLY A 167 1.36 -15.70 4.52
N ILE A 168 1.93 -15.23 5.63
CA ILE A 168 2.23 -16.04 6.82
C ILE A 168 1.07 -16.00 7.82
N ASP A 169 -0.11 -15.59 7.37
CA ASP A 169 -1.27 -15.43 8.22
C ASP A 169 -1.70 -16.77 8.80
N LEU A 170 -2.08 -16.71 10.06
CA LEU A 170 -2.54 -17.87 10.77
C LEU A 170 -3.93 -18.26 10.23
N PRO A 171 -4.16 -19.51 9.80
CA PRO A 171 -5.49 -19.94 9.37
C PRO A 171 -6.56 -19.68 10.42
N ASP A 172 -7.79 -19.37 9.99
CA ASP A 172 -8.84 -18.91 10.92
C ASP A 172 -9.21 -19.95 11.98
N HIS A 173 -9.14 -21.24 11.67
CA HIS A 173 -9.36 -22.30 12.67
C HIS A 173 -8.33 -22.25 13.81
N TRP A 174 -7.09 -21.87 13.53
CA TRP A 174 -6.07 -21.65 14.56
C TRP A 174 -6.31 -20.35 15.32
N LYS A 175 -6.76 -19.29 14.66
CA LYS A 175 -7.17 -18.04 15.36
C LYS A 175 -8.31 -18.32 16.34
N GLN A 176 -9.36 -19.00 15.89
CA GLN A 176 -10.50 -19.40 16.72
C GLN A 176 -10.08 -20.32 17.87
N TYR A 177 -9.20 -21.28 17.59
CA TYR A 177 -8.64 -22.15 18.63
C TYR A 177 -7.89 -21.34 19.70
N ILE A 178 -7.02 -20.41 19.29
CA ILE A 178 -6.30 -19.54 20.22
C ILE A 178 -7.29 -18.70 21.02
N GLU A 179 -8.28 -18.05 20.40
CA GLU A 179 -9.28 -17.26 21.13
C GLU A 179 -10.03 -18.09 22.18
N LYS A 180 -10.42 -19.32 21.82
CA LYS A 180 -11.15 -20.23 22.70
C LYS A 180 -10.30 -20.73 23.88
N HIS A 181 -9.00 -20.91 23.68
CA HIS A 181 -8.11 -21.54 24.65
C HIS A 181 -7.09 -20.60 25.31
N ALA A 182 -7.00 -19.33 24.87
CA ALA A 182 -6.03 -18.34 25.37
C ALA A 182 -6.12 -18.08 26.87
N ARG A 183 -7.30 -18.27 27.48
CA ARG A 183 -7.50 -18.07 28.93
C ARG A 183 -7.07 -19.27 29.77
N ASN A 184 -7.03 -20.46 29.18
CA ASN A 184 -6.89 -21.73 29.91
C ASN A 184 -5.55 -22.43 29.63
N GLN A 185 -4.80 -21.99 28.62
CA GLN A 185 -3.44 -22.46 28.37
C GLN A 185 -2.45 -21.50 29.00
N THR A 186 -1.92 -21.86 30.17
CA THR A 186 -0.72 -21.25 30.71
C THR A 186 0.48 -21.73 29.90
N PRO A 187 1.36 -20.83 29.40
CA PRO A 187 2.59 -21.25 28.75
C PRO A 187 3.54 -21.90 29.78
N GLY A 188 3.61 -23.23 29.79
CA GLY A 188 4.60 -24.02 30.51
C GLY A 188 4.14 -24.52 31.88
N GLU A 189 3.64 -25.76 31.90
CA GLU A 189 3.97 -26.74 32.94
C GLU A 189 4.82 -27.84 32.30
#